data_AF-A0A937AMX1-F1
#
_entry.id   AF-A0A937AMX1-F1
#
_cell.length_a   1.000
_cell.length_b   1.000
_cell.length_c   1.000
_cell.angle_alpha   90.00
_cell.angle_beta   90.00
_cell.angle_gamma   90.00
#
_symmetry.space_group_name_H-M   'P 1'
#
loop_
_entity.id
_entity.type
_entity.pdbx_description
1 polymer ?
#
loop_
_entity_poly.entity_id
_entity_poly.type
_entity_poly.pdbx_seq_one_letter_code
_entity_poly.pdbx_strand_id
1 'polypeptide(L)'
;MTKHFYAKQIVQVFIFCLSALLINAQTTVFNYTGSIQTYTVPAGVTSISIEARGAQGGSSTIALGGRGAVMKGDFVVTPGQVIRVLVGQQAPTIASGSFVGGGGGGGTFVVNQSNNQPLVVAGGGGGAAGQCCGVVHGGVNAVVTINGTAGINQSGGTGAGGVNGNGGGAATQGQNSGAGGGFFTDGANGAGGATGGKAYVNSGAGGLNAGSNNGGYGGGGGSHYGAGGGGGGYRGVGVAGGGGEWGGGGGVGCRQNLKNQKKKPGGEGGEWDV
;
A
#
# COMPACT_ATOMS: atom_id res chain seq x y z
N MET A 1 -25.82 -49.63 58.57
CA MET A 1 -25.11 -50.10 57.36
C MET A 1 -26.12 -49.95 56.23
N THR A 2 -25.91 -49.25 55.12
CA THR A 2 -24.74 -49.19 54.26
C THR A 2 -24.88 -47.95 53.35
N LYS A 3 -23.73 -47.43 52.92
CA LYS A 3 -23.48 -46.27 52.04
C LYS A 3 -24.23 -46.36 50.68
N HIS A 4 -23.96 -45.38 49.81
CA HIS A 4 -24.25 -45.26 48.35
C HIS A 4 -25.56 -44.49 48.09
N PHE A 5 -25.52 -43.22 47.67
CA PHE A 5 -25.25 -42.83 46.28
C PHE A 5 -24.78 -41.35 46.20
N TYR A 6 -23.47 -41.10 46.18
CA TYR A 6 -22.87 -39.80 45.83
C TYR A 6 -21.95 -39.93 44.59
N ALA A 7 -22.26 -40.86 43.68
CA ALA A 7 -21.39 -41.22 42.55
C ALA A 7 -21.94 -40.82 41.17
N LYS A 8 -22.95 -39.94 41.09
CA LYS A 8 -23.55 -39.51 39.81
C LYS A 8 -23.34 -38.04 39.43
N GLN A 9 -22.79 -37.19 40.31
CA GLN A 9 -22.57 -35.76 40.00
C GLN A 9 -21.11 -35.38 39.73
N ILE A 10 -20.16 -36.32 39.81
CA ILE A 10 -18.72 -36.02 39.62
C ILE A 10 -18.24 -36.35 38.19
N VAL A 11 -19.03 -37.06 37.38
CA VAL A 11 -18.67 -37.40 35.99
C VAL A 11 -19.06 -36.29 34.99
N GLN A 12 -19.84 -35.29 35.42
CA GLN A 12 -20.22 -34.13 34.59
C GLN A 12 -19.21 -32.96 34.70
N VAL A 13 -17.93 -33.23 35.00
CA VAL A 13 -16.88 -32.21 35.17
C VAL A 13 -15.63 -32.46 34.29
N PHE A 14 -15.61 -33.52 33.48
CA PHE A 14 -14.44 -33.87 32.64
C PHE A 14 -14.76 -34.15 31.16
N ILE A 15 -15.79 -33.48 30.63
CA ILE A 15 -15.90 -33.24 29.18
C ILE A 15 -16.01 -31.74 28.98
N PHE A 16 -15.06 -31.00 29.54
CA PHE A 16 -14.57 -29.85 28.79
C PHE A 16 -13.79 -30.49 27.65
N CYS A 17 -14.47 -30.59 26.51
CA CYS A 17 -13.86 -30.99 25.25
C CYS A 17 -12.62 -30.11 25.10
N LEU A 18 -11.47 -30.68 25.50
CA LEU A 18 -10.17 -30.32 24.99
C LEU A 18 -10.28 -30.66 23.50
N SER A 19 -10.99 -29.79 22.76
CA SER A 19 -10.77 -29.68 21.34
C SER A 19 -9.29 -29.40 21.27
N ALA A 20 -8.53 -30.42 20.89
CA ALA A 20 -7.20 -30.19 20.40
C ALA A 20 -7.39 -29.06 19.38
N LEU A 21 -6.90 -27.87 19.73
CA LEU A 21 -6.76 -26.79 18.77
C LEU A 21 -5.87 -27.41 17.70
N LEU A 22 -6.50 -27.86 16.63
CA LEU A 22 -5.82 -28.18 15.40
C LEU A 22 -5.15 -26.86 15.03
N ILE A 23 -3.86 -26.72 15.33
CA ILE A 23 -3.02 -25.64 14.83
C ILE A 23 -2.85 -25.95 13.36
N ASN A 24 -3.92 -25.74 12.59
CA ASN A 24 -3.83 -25.72 11.15
C ASN A 24 -3.50 -24.29 10.76
N ALA A 25 -2.54 -24.11 9.87
CA ALA A 25 -2.21 -22.79 9.36
C ALA A 25 -3.46 -22.22 8.66
N GLN A 26 -4.11 -21.24 9.30
CA GLN A 26 -5.30 -20.60 8.75
C GLN A 26 -4.89 -19.39 7.92
N THR A 27 -5.21 -19.41 6.63
CA THR A 27 -5.04 -18.25 5.76
C THR A 27 -6.30 -17.40 5.79
N THR A 28 -6.16 -16.11 6.07
CA THR A 28 -7.24 -15.12 5.92
C THR A 28 -6.83 -14.13 4.82
N VAL A 29 -7.72 -13.92 3.85
CA VAL A 29 -7.47 -13.02 2.72
C VAL A 29 -8.34 -11.77 2.88
N PHE A 30 -7.71 -10.60 2.85
CA PHE A 30 -8.38 -9.31 2.84
C PHE A 30 -8.32 -8.72 1.44
N ASN A 31 -9.50 -8.44 0.87
CA ASN A 31 -9.64 -7.73 -0.40
C ASN A 31 -9.96 -6.26 -0.16
N TYR A 32 -9.80 -5.43 -1.20
CA TYR A 32 -10.15 -4.02 -1.15
C TYR A 32 -11.66 -3.81 -0.89
N THR A 33 -11.99 -2.95 0.08
CA THR A 33 -13.38 -2.61 0.47
C THR A 33 -13.68 -1.10 0.45
N GLY A 34 -12.69 -0.24 0.18
CA GLY A 34 -12.83 1.22 0.35
C GLY A 34 -12.73 1.71 1.79
N SER A 35 -12.42 0.84 2.74
CA SER A 35 -12.32 1.17 4.16
C SER A 35 -11.26 0.31 4.87
N ILE A 36 -10.91 0.67 6.11
CA ILE A 36 -10.02 -0.12 6.96
C ILE A 36 -10.81 -1.30 7.55
N GLN A 37 -10.27 -2.50 7.39
CA GLN A 37 -10.79 -3.74 7.97
C GLN A 37 -10.00 -4.10 9.23
N THR A 38 -10.53 -5.02 10.04
CA THR A 38 -9.89 -5.48 11.28
C THR A 38 -9.73 -6.99 11.32
N TYR A 39 -8.61 -7.45 11.85
CA TYR A 39 -8.33 -8.84 12.17
C TYR A 39 -8.00 -8.96 13.65
N THR A 40 -8.70 -9.85 14.37
CA THR A 40 -8.39 -10.17 15.76
C THR A 40 -7.64 -11.49 15.81
N VAL A 41 -6.47 -11.49 16.42
CA VAL A 41 -5.63 -12.68 16.57
C VAL A 41 -6.38 -13.74 17.40
N PRO A 42 -6.61 -14.96 16.88
CA PRO A 42 -7.34 -16.00 17.60
C PRO A 42 -6.66 -16.43 18.89
N ALA A 43 -7.43 -17.08 19.77
CA ALA A 43 -6.90 -17.71 20.98
C ALA A 43 -5.77 -18.70 20.64
N GLY A 44 -4.68 -18.65 21.41
CA GLY A 44 -3.54 -19.54 21.24
C GLY A 44 -2.56 -19.19 20.10
N VAL A 45 -2.85 -18.17 19.27
CA VAL A 45 -1.94 -17.72 18.21
C VAL A 45 -0.96 -16.69 18.75
N THR A 46 0.33 -16.99 18.63
CA THR A 46 1.43 -16.11 19.10
C THR A 46 2.36 -15.64 17.97
N SER A 47 2.16 -16.13 16.75
CA SER A 47 2.89 -15.72 15.55
C SER A 47 2.01 -15.80 14.32
N ILE A 48 2.15 -14.85 13.39
CA ILE A 48 1.48 -14.85 12.09
C ILE A 48 2.45 -14.45 10.97
N SER A 49 2.27 -15.02 9.78
CA SER A 49 2.90 -14.55 8.54
C SER A 49 1.93 -13.61 7.83
N ILE A 50 2.39 -12.41 7.50
CA ILE A 50 1.63 -11.42 6.74
C ILE A 50 2.27 -11.24 5.37
N GLU A 51 1.48 -11.32 4.30
CA GLU A 51 1.86 -10.89 2.95
C GLU A 51 0.95 -9.73 2.53
N ALA A 52 1.53 -8.57 2.27
CA ALA A 52 0.85 -7.37 1.80
C ALA A 52 1.27 -7.06 0.37
N ARG A 53 0.31 -6.71 -0.48
CA ARG A 53 0.52 -6.34 -1.88
C ARG A 53 0.01 -4.93 -2.11
N GLY A 54 0.89 -4.02 -2.50
CA GLY A 54 0.51 -2.68 -2.94
C GLY A 54 -0.10 -2.74 -4.33
N ALA A 55 -0.99 -1.79 -4.64
CA ALA A 55 -1.69 -1.80 -5.91
C ALA A 55 -0.88 -1.15 -7.05
N GLN A 56 -1.20 -1.52 -8.28
CA GLN A 56 -0.64 -0.89 -9.48
C GLN A 56 -1.17 0.55 -9.63
N GLY A 57 -0.36 1.44 -10.20
CA GLY A 57 -0.86 2.70 -10.75
C GLY A 57 -1.78 2.49 -11.95
N GLY A 58 -2.54 3.54 -12.27
CA GLY A 58 -3.39 3.57 -13.46
C GLY A 58 -2.53 3.60 -14.71
N SER A 59 -2.92 2.82 -15.71
CA SER A 59 -2.28 2.86 -17.04
C SER A 59 -2.94 3.93 -17.91
N SER A 60 -2.17 4.52 -18.81
CA SER A 60 -2.69 5.30 -19.93
C SER A 60 -2.88 4.39 -21.15
N THR A 61 -3.34 4.96 -22.27
CA THR A 61 -3.49 4.22 -23.53
C THR A 61 -2.17 3.74 -24.14
N ILE A 62 -1.06 4.30 -23.71
CA ILE A 62 0.26 4.09 -24.33
C ILE A 62 1.36 3.69 -23.35
N ALA A 63 1.08 3.70 -22.05
CA ALA A 63 2.04 3.32 -21.02
C ALA A 63 1.35 2.67 -19.81
N LEU A 64 2.04 1.68 -19.24
CA LEU A 64 1.55 0.96 -18.07
C LEU A 64 1.83 1.73 -16.78
N GLY A 65 0.90 1.66 -15.84
CA GLY A 65 1.14 2.09 -14.47
C GLY A 65 2.20 1.22 -13.79
N GLY A 66 2.95 1.82 -12.88
CA GLY A 66 3.95 1.12 -12.09
C GLY A 66 3.31 0.07 -11.20
N ARG A 67 4.00 -1.04 -10.99
CA ARG A 67 3.58 -2.12 -10.09
C ARG A 67 3.76 -1.71 -8.63
N GLY A 68 2.85 -2.14 -7.76
CA GLY A 68 3.04 -2.04 -6.32
C GLY A 68 4.04 -3.07 -5.78
N ALA A 69 4.50 -2.85 -4.56
CA ALA A 69 5.45 -3.72 -3.88
C ALA A 69 4.73 -4.93 -3.29
N VAL A 70 5.48 -6.01 -3.04
CA VAL A 70 5.01 -7.15 -2.24
C VAL A 70 5.92 -7.29 -1.03
N MET A 71 5.33 -7.22 0.15
CA MET A 71 6.05 -7.28 1.42
C MET A 71 5.51 -8.42 2.26
N LYS A 72 6.41 -9.27 2.76
CA LYS A 72 6.07 -10.43 3.57
C LYS A 72 6.89 -10.44 4.86
N GLY A 73 6.35 -10.95 5.96
CA GLY A 73 7.13 -11.15 7.17
C GLY A 73 6.37 -11.92 8.24
N ASP A 74 7.13 -12.44 9.18
CA ASP A 74 6.61 -13.09 10.39
C ASP A 74 6.60 -12.11 11.56
N PHE A 75 5.49 -12.11 12.28
CA PHE A 75 5.22 -11.17 13.37
C PHE A 75 4.78 -11.92 14.60
N VAL A 76 5.47 -11.63 15.71
CA VAL A 76 5.00 -12.03 17.04
C VAL A 76 3.73 -11.25 17.34
N VAL A 77 2.71 -11.98 17.76
CA VAL A 77 1.41 -11.43 18.13
C VAL A 77 0.95 -11.98 19.45
N THR A 78 -0.02 -11.32 20.07
CA THR A 78 -0.69 -11.83 21.26
C THR A 78 -2.12 -12.22 20.93
N PRO A 79 -2.67 -13.32 21.49
CA PRO A 79 -4.09 -13.62 21.39
C PRO A 79 -4.96 -12.42 21.76
N GLY A 80 -5.99 -12.15 20.96
CA GLY A 80 -6.87 -10.97 21.12
C GLY A 80 -6.30 -9.66 20.60
N GLN A 81 -5.05 -9.61 20.12
CA GLN A 81 -4.50 -8.43 19.46
C GLN A 81 -5.32 -8.07 18.22
N VAL A 82 -5.67 -6.80 18.08
CA VAL A 82 -6.39 -6.28 16.92
C VAL A 82 -5.41 -5.64 15.93
N ILE A 83 -5.49 -6.08 14.68
CA ILE A 83 -4.70 -5.61 13.55
C ILE A 83 -5.63 -4.92 12.56
N ARG A 84 -5.31 -3.69 12.18
CA ARG A 84 -6.00 -2.95 11.11
C ARG A 84 -5.36 -3.27 9.77
N VAL A 85 -6.21 -3.52 8.78
CA VAL A 85 -5.82 -3.87 7.41
C VAL A 85 -6.46 -2.87 6.45
N LEU A 86 -5.62 -2.06 5.79
CA LEU A 86 -6.00 -1.22 4.67
C LEU A 86 -5.46 -1.87 3.42
N VAL A 87 -6.33 -2.31 2.51
CA VAL A 87 -5.91 -2.90 1.22
C VAL A 87 -5.90 -1.84 0.15
N GLY A 88 -4.77 -1.68 -0.53
CA GLY A 88 -4.59 -0.71 -1.61
C GLY A 88 -5.44 -1.06 -2.84
N GLN A 89 -5.92 -0.04 -3.53
CA GLN A 89 -6.69 -0.15 -4.76
C GLN A 89 -5.84 0.33 -5.94
N GLN A 90 -5.96 -0.37 -7.07
CA GLN A 90 -5.43 0.11 -8.33
C GLN A 90 -6.17 1.38 -8.76
N ALA A 91 -5.41 2.38 -9.23
CA ALA A 91 -6.03 3.57 -9.79
C ALA A 91 -6.75 3.24 -11.11
N PRO A 92 -7.83 3.97 -11.46
CA PRO A 92 -8.51 3.79 -12.73
C PRO A 92 -7.54 3.82 -13.92
N THR A 93 -7.73 2.88 -14.85
CA THR A 93 -7.00 2.79 -16.11
C THR A 93 -7.87 3.33 -17.23
N ILE A 94 -7.23 3.97 -18.21
CA ILE A 94 -7.92 4.65 -19.31
C ILE A 94 -7.85 3.80 -20.57
N ALA A 95 -8.99 3.67 -21.25
CA ALA A 95 -9.08 2.98 -22.53
C ALA A 95 -8.99 3.93 -23.75
N SER A 96 -9.15 5.25 -23.57
CA SER A 96 -9.15 6.23 -24.67
C SER A 96 -8.83 7.66 -24.21
N GLY A 97 -8.21 8.46 -25.09
CA GLY A 97 -7.86 9.87 -24.87
C GLY A 97 -6.36 10.12 -24.74
N SER A 98 -5.80 10.96 -25.61
CA SER A 98 -4.35 11.14 -25.76
C SER A 98 -3.68 11.83 -24.58
N PHE A 99 -4.33 12.78 -23.90
CA PHE A 99 -3.69 13.66 -22.91
C PHE A 99 -3.90 13.24 -21.44
N VAL A 100 -4.24 11.98 -21.19
CA VAL A 100 -4.72 11.58 -19.86
C VAL A 100 -3.72 10.63 -19.20
N GLY A 101 -3.16 11.07 -18.06
CA GLY A 101 -2.25 10.27 -17.24
C GLY A 101 -3.01 9.40 -16.23
N GLY A 102 -2.40 8.31 -15.79
CA GLY A 102 -2.96 7.44 -14.76
C GLY A 102 -2.74 8.00 -13.35
N GLY A 103 -3.69 7.74 -12.44
CA GLY A 103 -3.50 8.02 -11.01
C GLY A 103 -2.50 7.05 -10.36
N GLY A 104 -1.95 7.41 -9.20
CA GLY A 104 -1.08 6.52 -8.44
C GLY A 104 -1.87 5.39 -7.77
N GLY A 105 -1.28 4.19 -7.69
CA GLY A 105 -1.85 3.05 -6.98
C GLY A 105 -1.74 3.22 -5.48
N GLY A 106 -2.69 2.69 -4.71
CA GLY A 106 -2.65 2.78 -3.26
C GLY A 106 -1.73 1.74 -2.59
N GLY A 107 -1.18 2.11 -1.44
CA GLY A 107 -0.45 1.20 -0.57
C GLY A 107 -1.38 0.32 0.27
N THR A 108 -0.87 -0.86 0.65
CA THR A 108 -1.51 -1.76 1.61
C THR A 108 -0.82 -1.66 2.96
N PHE A 109 -1.58 -1.40 4.01
CA PHE A 109 -1.08 -1.16 5.36
C PHE A 109 -1.65 -2.19 6.33
N VAL A 110 -0.78 -2.88 7.05
CA VAL A 110 -1.14 -3.79 8.13
C VAL A 110 -0.54 -3.25 9.41
N VAL A 111 -1.38 -2.86 10.36
CA VAL A 111 -1.01 -1.98 11.48
C VAL A 111 -1.56 -2.53 12.79
N ASN A 112 -0.74 -2.57 13.82
CA ASN A 112 -1.22 -2.87 15.17
C ASN A 112 -2.12 -1.73 15.66
N GLN A 113 -3.37 -2.05 16.01
CA GLN A 113 -4.36 -1.05 16.41
C GLN A 113 -3.99 -0.36 17.73
N SER A 114 -3.40 -1.08 18.68
CA SER A 114 -3.17 -0.59 20.04
C SER A 114 -2.18 0.57 20.13
N ASN A 115 -1.20 0.61 19.23
CA ASN A 115 -0.09 1.56 19.27
C ASN A 115 0.19 2.23 17.92
N ASN A 116 -0.69 2.02 16.93
CA ASN A 116 -0.56 2.53 15.57
C ASN A 116 0.79 2.17 14.89
N GLN A 117 1.43 1.08 15.31
CA GLN A 117 2.70 0.65 14.73
C GLN A 117 2.46 -0.19 13.47
N PRO A 118 3.03 0.18 12.31
CA PRO A 118 2.96 -0.64 11.11
C PRO A 118 3.71 -1.95 11.31
N LEU A 119 3.06 -3.07 10.99
CA LEU A 119 3.66 -4.40 10.94
C LEU A 119 4.29 -4.61 9.56
N VAL A 120 3.47 -4.48 8.51
CA VAL A 120 3.86 -4.55 7.11
C VAL A 120 3.20 -3.42 6.36
N VAL A 121 3.95 -2.75 5.49
CA VAL A 121 3.37 -1.86 4.50
C VAL A 121 3.98 -2.16 3.14
N ALA A 122 3.11 -2.32 2.14
CA ALA A 122 3.49 -2.49 0.75
C ALA A 122 3.04 -1.27 -0.06
N GLY A 123 3.99 -0.50 -0.60
CA GLY A 123 3.70 0.71 -1.36
C GLY A 123 3.03 0.41 -2.71
N GLY A 124 2.16 1.30 -3.18
CA GLY A 124 1.54 1.24 -4.50
C GLY A 124 2.44 1.85 -5.58
N GLY A 125 2.26 1.45 -6.84
CA GLY A 125 3.06 1.97 -7.94
C GLY A 125 2.58 3.34 -8.45
N GLY A 126 3.46 4.07 -9.13
CA GLY A 126 3.13 5.35 -9.75
C GLY A 126 2.20 5.20 -10.95
N GLY A 127 1.44 6.25 -11.25
CA GLY A 127 0.61 6.32 -12.44
C GLY A 127 1.44 6.53 -13.71
N ALA A 128 0.94 6.00 -14.83
CA ALA A 128 1.55 6.19 -16.14
C ALA A 128 1.36 7.63 -16.65
N ALA A 129 2.28 8.07 -17.51
CA ALA A 129 2.04 9.29 -18.28
C ALA A 129 1.10 9.07 -19.46
N GLY A 130 0.34 10.11 -19.79
CA GLY A 130 -0.40 10.24 -21.04
C GLY A 130 0.49 10.77 -22.16
N GLN A 131 -0.05 10.76 -23.38
CA GLN A 131 0.56 11.33 -24.58
C GLN A 131 0.45 12.86 -24.56
N CYS A 132 1.31 13.51 -23.78
CA CYS A 132 1.43 14.96 -23.80
C CYS A 132 2.89 15.38 -24.00
N CYS A 133 3.11 16.21 -25.02
CA CYS A 133 4.32 17.02 -25.26
C CYS A 133 5.67 16.32 -25.47
N GLY A 134 5.79 14.99 -25.52
CA GLY A 134 7.10 14.35 -25.71
C GLY A 134 7.16 12.87 -25.35
N VAL A 135 8.29 12.45 -24.77
CA VAL A 135 8.57 11.05 -24.38
C VAL A 135 7.64 10.62 -23.25
N VAL A 136 7.13 9.39 -23.39
CA VAL A 136 6.11 8.81 -22.53
C VAL A 136 6.79 7.81 -21.60
N HIS A 137 6.65 7.99 -20.29
CA HIS A 137 7.13 7.00 -19.32
C HIS A 137 5.98 6.19 -18.72
N GLY A 138 6.27 4.91 -18.50
CA GLY A 138 5.50 4.10 -17.57
C GLY A 138 5.54 4.69 -16.16
N GLY A 139 4.56 4.31 -15.35
CA GLY A 139 4.59 4.63 -13.94
C GLY A 139 5.78 3.93 -13.25
N VAL A 140 6.37 4.58 -12.26
CA VAL A 140 7.49 4.01 -11.51
C VAL A 140 6.97 2.90 -10.58
N ASN A 141 7.64 1.75 -10.61
CA ASN A 141 7.35 0.65 -9.69
C ASN A 141 7.66 1.06 -8.25
N ALA A 142 6.89 0.54 -7.30
CA ALA A 142 7.23 0.68 -5.90
C ALA A 142 8.59 0.02 -5.58
N VAL A 143 9.36 0.67 -4.73
CA VAL A 143 10.67 0.24 -4.24
C VAL A 143 10.55 -0.34 -2.82
N VAL A 144 11.53 -1.13 -2.40
CA VAL A 144 11.60 -1.70 -1.04
C VAL A 144 12.51 -0.89 -0.11
N THR A 145 12.98 0.27 -0.57
CA THR A 145 13.90 1.15 0.15
C THR A 145 13.17 2.04 1.17
N ILE A 146 13.96 2.64 2.05
CA ILE A 146 13.49 3.48 3.17
C ILE A 146 12.98 4.86 2.72
N ASN A 147 13.15 5.27 1.46
CA ASN A 147 12.64 6.53 0.92
C ASN A 147 11.90 6.28 -0.39
N GLY A 148 10.81 7.03 -0.61
CA GLY A 148 10.04 7.03 -1.85
C GLY A 148 10.89 7.49 -3.03
N THR A 149 10.51 7.09 -4.24
CA THR A 149 11.15 7.67 -5.42
C THR A 149 10.57 9.05 -5.67
N ALA A 150 11.38 9.93 -6.23
CA ALA A 150 10.87 11.12 -6.90
C ALA A 150 10.00 10.69 -8.11
N GLY A 151 9.16 11.61 -8.59
CA GLY A 151 8.58 11.46 -9.92
C GLY A 151 9.65 11.54 -11.02
N ILE A 152 9.29 11.16 -12.24
CA ILE A 152 10.19 11.24 -13.40
C ILE A 152 9.89 12.51 -14.20
N ASN A 153 10.93 13.30 -14.45
CA ASN A 153 10.89 14.44 -15.37
C ASN A 153 12.30 14.72 -15.95
N GLN A 154 12.42 14.93 -17.27
CA GLN A 154 13.70 15.22 -17.93
C GLN A 154 14.15 16.69 -17.81
N SER A 155 13.21 17.63 -17.69
CA SER A 155 13.44 19.06 -17.48
C SER A 155 13.67 19.45 -16.00
N GLY A 156 13.88 18.49 -15.10
CA GLY A 156 14.35 18.73 -13.74
C GLY A 156 13.30 19.15 -12.69
N GLY A 157 12.03 19.25 -13.06
CA GLY A 157 10.93 19.49 -12.11
C GLY A 157 10.37 18.18 -11.57
N THR A 158 10.84 17.69 -10.42
CA THR A 158 10.28 16.50 -9.76
C THR A 158 9.95 16.79 -8.31
N GLY A 159 8.80 16.34 -7.83
CA GLY A 159 8.51 16.30 -6.41
C GLY A 159 9.28 15.16 -5.73
N ALA A 160 9.77 15.43 -4.52
CA ALA A 160 10.57 14.49 -3.77
C ALA A 160 9.71 13.33 -3.23
N GLY A 161 10.27 12.11 -3.28
CA GLY A 161 9.83 10.97 -2.49
C GLY A 161 9.47 11.35 -1.06
N GLY A 162 8.44 10.74 -0.51
CA GLY A 162 8.17 10.79 0.92
C GLY A 162 9.27 10.08 1.71
N VAL A 163 9.58 10.65 2.87
CA VAL A 163 10.70 10.25 3.73
C VAL A 163 10.16 9.97 5.12
N ASN A 164 10.69 8.93 5.79
CA ASN A 164 10.37 8.63 7.19
C ASN A 164 8.90 8.51 7.52
N GLY A 165 8.12 7.99 6.58
CA GLY A 165 6.70 7.72 6.79
C GLY A 165 5.77 8.83 6.29
N ASN A 166 6.34 9.95 5.82
CA ASN A 166 5.58 11.09 5.32
C ASN A 166 5.20 10.90 3.85
N GLY A 167 4.14 11.57 3.41
CA GLY A 167 3.75 11.68 2.01
C GLY A 167 4.80 12.39 1.17
N GLY A 168 4.70 12.27 -0.15
CA GLY A 168 5.64 12.93 -1.05
C GLY A 168 5.42 14.43 -1.17
N GLY A 169 6.51 15.11 -1.55
CA GLY A 169 6.54 16.57 -1.73
C GLY A 169 5.99 17.00 -3.09
N ALA A 170 5.58 18.26 -3.16
CA ALA A 170 5.17 18.92 -4.40
C ALA A 170 6.35 19.06 -5.36
N ALA A 171 6.06 19.14 -6.66
CA ALA A 171 7.07 19.51 -7.63
C ALA A 171 7.16 21.03 -7.80
N THR A 172 8.27 21.47 -8.35
CA THR A 172 8.63 22.89 -8.49
C THR A 172 8.14 23.53 -9.78
N GLN A 173 7.45 22.81 -10.68
CA GLN A 173 7.03 23.28 -12.01
C GLN A 173 5.52 23.09 -12.27
N GLY A 174 4.93 23.99 -13.07
CA GLY A 174 3.49 24.30 -13.13
C GLY A 174 2.50 23.28 -13.71
N GLN A 175 2.89 22.04 -14.02
CA GLN A 175 1.98 20.97 -14.48
C GLN A 175 2.25 19.67 -13.71
N ASN A 176 2.06 19.68 -12.39
CA ASN A 176 2.30 18.53 -11.52
C ASN A 176 1.03 17.76 -11.18
N SER A 177 1.16 16.44 -11.03
CA SER A 177 0.12 15.57 -10.47
C SER A 177 0.13 15.61 -8.93
N GLY A 178 -0.80 14.93 -8.28
CA GLY A 178 -0.85 14.78 -6.82
C GLY A 178 0.11 13.69 -6.31
N ALA A 179 0.68 13.90 -5.13
CA ALA A 179 1.67 13.01 -4.53
C ALA A 179 1.03 11.79 -3.87
N GLY A 180 1.83 10.77 -3.62
CA GLY A 180 1.41 9.66 -2.78
C GLY A 180 1.34 10.07 -1.31
N GLY A 181 0.25 9.72 -0.65
CA GLY A 181 0.12 9.77 0.80
C GLY A 181 1.09 8.81 1.49
N GLY A 182 1.57 9.23 2.65
CA GLY A 182 2.41 8.44 3.54
C GLY A 182 1.59 7.65 4.56
N PHE A 183 2.27 7.18 5.59
CA PHE A 183 1.62 6.72 6.80
C PHE A 183 1.17 7.91 7.66
N PHE A 184 2.04 8.90 7.84
CA PHE A 184 1.85 10.01 8.78
C PHE A 184 1.22 11.25 8.15
N THR A 185 1.53 11.56 6.89
CA THR A 185 1.07 12.80 6.25
C THR A 185 0.53 12.54 4.85
N ASP A 186 -0.40 13.39 4.46
CA ASP A 186 -0.93 13.40 3.10
C ASP A 186 0.18 13.72 2.10
N GLY A 187 -0.03 13.30 0.85
CA GLY A 187 0.79 13.73 -0.27
C GLY A 187 0.51 15.19 -0.62
N ALA A 188 1.51 15.88 -1.15
CA ALA A 188 1.32 17.24 -1.63
C ALA A 188 0.38 17.29 -2.85
N ASN A 189 -0.32 18.41 -2.99
CA ASN A 189 -1.19 18.67 -4.15
C ASN A 189 -0.37 18.99 -5.40
N GLY A 190 -0.99 18.68 -6.54
CA GLY A 190 -0.54 19.03 -7.89
C GLY A 190 -1.09 20.38 -8.36
N ALA A 191 -0.87 20.68 -9.64
CA ALA A 191 -1.45 21.82 -10.34
C ALA A 191 -2.89 21.54 -10.75
N GLY A 192 -3.61 22.59 -11.17
CA GLY A 192 -4.93 22.48 -11.81
C GLY A 192 -6.03 21.86 -10.96
N GLY A 193 -5.81 21.67 -9.66
CA GLY A 193 -6.76 21.01 -8.75
C GLY A 193 -6.49 19.53 -8.49
N ALA A 194 -5.41 18.94 -9.02
CA ALA A 194 -5.04 17.57 -8.69
C ALA A 194 -4.56 17.53 -7.24
N THR A 195 -5.05 16.57 -6.47
CA THR A 195 -4.74 16.49 -5.04
C THR A 195 -3.87 15.28 -4.73
N GLY A 196 -3.04 15.43 -3.70
CA GLY A 196 -2.28 14.30 -3.17
C GLY A 196 -3.18 13.28 -2.48
N GLY A 197 -2.74 12.04 -2.46
CA GLY A 197 -3.40 10.97 -1.73
C GLY A 197 -3.35 11.20 -0.23
N LYS A 198 -4.39 10.79 0.49
CA LYS A 198 -4.47 10.88 1.94
C LYS A 198 -3.58 9.86 2.61
N ALA A 199 -3.04 10.24 3.77
CA ALA A 199 -2.23 9.37 4.59
C ALA A 199 -3.03 8.19 5.13
N TYR A 200 -2.36 7.12 5.56
CA TYR A 200 -3.00 6.05 6.33
C TYR A 200 -3.76 6.59 7.55
N VAL A 201 -3.14 7.50 8.32
CA VAL A 201 -3.79 8.11 9.50
C VAL A 201 -5.03 8.94 9.15
N ASN A 202 -5.19 9.32 7.88
CA ASN A 202 -6.34 10.03 7.32
C ASN A 202 -7.20 9.12 6.44
N SER A 203 -7.25 7.82 6.78
CA SER A 203 -8.05 6.79 6.11
C SER A 203 -7.68 6.49 4.65
N GLY A 204 -6.54 6.99 4.16
CA GLY A 204 -5.93 6.53 2.91
C GLY A 204 -6.73 6.81 1.63
N ALA A 205 -7.69 7.74 1.62
CA ALA A 205 -8.40 8.09 0.39
C ALA A 205 -7.43 8.48 -0.75
N GLY A 206 -7.77 8.09 -1.98
CA GLY A 206 -7.02 8.49 -3.16
C GLY A 206 -7.19 9.98 -3.48
N GLY A 207 -6.18 10.58 -4.10
CA GLY A 207 -6.20 11.96 -4.56
C GLY A 207 -7.17 12.15 -5.72
N LEU A 208 -7.88 13.27 -5.72
CA LEU A 208 -8.76 13.71 -6.79
C LEU A 208 -7.97 14.23 -8.00
N ASN A 209 -8.51 13.99 -9.18
CA ASN A 209 -7.96 14.43 -10.45
C ASN A 209 -8.26 15.91 -10.77
N ALA A 210 -7.48 16.47 -11.69
CA ALA A 210 -7.77 17.73 -12.38
C ALA A 210 -8.07 17.48 -13.87
N GLY A 211 -9.21 16.84 -14.16
CA GLY A 211 -9.61 16.48 -15.53
C GLY A 211 -8.95 15.19 -16.05
N SER A 212 -8.59 14.25 -15.18
CA SER A 212 -7.95 12.97 -15.53
C SER A 212 -8.40 11.83 -14.58
N ASN A 213 -7.48 11.11 -13.91
CA ASN A 213 -7.81 9.96 -13.07
C ASN A 213 -7.51 10.19 -11.60
N ASN A 214 -8.40 9.69 -10.75
CA ASN A 214 -8.18 9.67 -9.31
C ASN A 214 -7.05 8.69 -8.96
N GLY A 215 -6.37 8.95 -7.86
CA GLY A 215 -5.49 7.95 -7.25
C GLY A 215 -6.30 6.83 -6.59
N GLY A 216 -5.67 5.68 -6.41
CA GLY A 216 -6.27 4.55 -5.72
C GLY A 216 -6.33 4.74 -4.20
N TYR A 217 -7.33 4.14 -3.57
CA TYR A 217 -7.41 4.03 -2.10
C TYR A 217 -6.17 3.32 -1.54
N GLY A 218 -5.65 3.78 -0.41
CA GLY A 218 -4.30 3.53 0.07
C GLY A 218 -3.34 4.69 -0.20
N GLY A 219 -3.87 5.88 -0.50
CA GLY A 219 -3.10 7.12 -0.62
C GLY A 219 -2.44 7.34 -1.98
N GLY A 220 -2.93 6.75 -3.06
CA GLY A 220 -2.47 7.13 -4.40
C GLY A 220 -2.85 8.58 -4.74
N GLY A 221 -1.99 9.33 -5.40
CA GLY A 221 -2.25 10.71 -5.84
C GLY A 221 -3.01 10.77 -7.17
N GLY A 222 -3.78 11.84 -7.38
CA GLY A 222 -4.52 12.08 -8.63
C GLY A 222 -3.61 12.52 -9.78
N SER A 223 -4.03 12.28 -11.02
CA SER A 223 -3.32 12.75 -12.21
C SER A 223 -3.79 14.12 -12.72
N HIS A 224 -2.96 14.75 -13.54
CA HIS A 224 -3.19 16.08 -14.14
C HIS A 224 -2.58 16.13 -15.54
N TYR A 225 -3.36 16.48 -16.58
CA TYR A 225 -2.91 16.75 -17.97
C TYR A 225 -1.72 15.87 -18.42
N GLY A 226 -1.93 14.56 -18.45
CA GLY A 226 -0.91 13.60 -18.90
C GLY A 226 0.19 13.26 -17.89
N ALA A 227 0.33 13.99 -16.78
CA ALA A 227 1.23 13.61 -15.69
C ALA A 227 0.63 12.50 -14.82
N GLY A 228 1.41 11.45 -14.57
CA GLY A 228 1.01 10.33 -13.71
C GLY A 228 1.04 10.70 -12.22
N GLY A 229 0.06 10.25 -11.44
CA GLY A 229 0.00 10.47 -9.98
C GLY A 229 1.01 9.63 -9.20
N GLY A 230 1.42 10.08 -8.01
CA GLY A 230 2.32 9.31 -7.14
C GLY A 230 1.62 8.15 -6.43
N GLY A 231 2.23 6.96 -6.36
CA GLY A 231 1.71 5.84 -5.55
C GLY A 231 1.73 6.07 -4.03
N GLY A 232 0.75 5.54 -3.30
CA GLY A 232 0.69 5.65 -1.82
C GLY A 232 1.59 4.64 -1.10
N GLY A 233 1.88 4.86 0.20
CA GLY A 233 2.64 3.88 0.98
C GLY A 233 3.09 4.36 2.35
N TYR A 234 3.90 3.56 3.07
CA TYR A 234 4.35 3.93 4.41
C TYR A 234 5.11 5.25 4.37
N ARG A 235 6.02 5.39 3.43
CA ARG A 235 6.81 6.59 3.20
C ARG A 235 6.48 6.98 1.77
N GLY A 236 5.47 7.83 1.63
CA GLY A 236 4.78 8.11 0.37
C GLY A 236 5.74 8.55 -0.73
N VAL A 237 5.23 8.88 -1.90
CA VAL A 237 6.11 9.09 -3.07
C VAL A 237 5.94 10.48 -3.60
N GLY A 238 7.03 11.00 -4.15
CA GLY A 238 7.03 12.31 -4.75
C GLY A 238 6.21 12.36 -6.01
N VAL A 239 5.67 13.54 -6.30
CA VAL A 239 5.06 13.81 -7.61
C VAL A 239 6.13 13.96 -8.67
N ALA A 240 5.77 13.89 -9.94
CA ALA A 240 6.55 14.56 -10.98
C ALA A 240 6.00 15.98 -11.19
N GLY A 241 6.89 16.94 -11.43
CA GLY A 241 6.55 18.26 -11.96
C GLY A 241 6.48 18.23 -13.46
N GLY A 242 6.00 19.33 -14.04
CA GLY A 242 5.81 19.41 -15.49
C GLY A 242 6.94 20.05 -16.28
N GLY A 243 7.18 19.50 -17.47
CA GLY A 243 8.13 19.92 -18.50
C GLY A 243 8.87 18.73 -19.16
N GLY A 244 8.75 18.58 -20.48
CA GLY A 244 9.56 17.67 -21.32
C GLY A 244 9.16 16.19 -21.33
N GLU A 245 9.11 15.51 -20.18
CA GLU A 245 8.89 14.06 -20.11
C GLU A 245 8.24 13.69 -18.76
N TRP A 246 7.31 12.74 -18.75
CA TRP A 246 6.34 12.56 -17.64
C TRP A 246 6.33 11.13 -17.09
N GLY A 247 6.27 10.95 -15.77
CA GLY A 247 5.97 9.66 -15.11
C GLY A 247 5.76 9.80 -13.59
N GLY A 248 4.77 9.11 -13.01
CA GLY A 248 4.50 9.17 -11.56
C GLY A 248 5.53 8.38 -10.73
N GLY A 249 5.91 8.89 -9.56
CA GLY A 249 6.83 8.21 -8.62
C GLY A 249 6.21 6.93 -8.02
N GLY A 250 7.05 5.98 -7.61
CA GLY A 250 6.65 4.65 -7.13
C GLY A 250 6.79 4.51 -5.61
N GLY A 251 5.82 3.79 -5.00
CA GLY A 251 5.64 3.57 -3.55
C GLY A 251 6.87 3.06 -2.83
N VAL A 252 6.94 3.18 -1.50
CA VAL A 252 7.84 2.30 -0.73
C VAL A 252 7.11 1.23 0.04
N GLY A 253 7.70 0.02 0.04
CA GLY A 253 7.43 -1.00 1.04
C GLY A 253 8.37 -0.89 2.25
N CYS A 254 7.88 -1.22 3.45
CA CYS A 254 8.69 -1.34 4.67
C CYS A 254 8.50 -2.73 5.31
N ARG A 255 9.60 -3.39 5.71
CA ARG A 255 9.65 -4.60 6.57
C ARG A 255 10.42 -4.25 7.85
N GLN A 256 9.87 -4.54 9.03
CA GLN A 256 10.51 -4.20 10.31
C GLN A 256 11.49 -5.27 10.84
N ASN A 257 11.56 -6.48 10.26
CA ASN A 257 12.43 -7.57 10.72
C ASN A 257 13.32 -8.12 9.59
N LEU A 258 14.56 -7.60 9.48
CA LEU A 258 15.58 -8.05 8.52
C LEU A 258 16.62 -8.94 9.21
N LYS A 259 16.33 -10.23 9.42
CA LYS A 259 17.37 -11.20 9.85
C LYS A 259 17.69 -12.33 8.87
N ASN A 260 16.97 -12.52 7.78
CA ASN A 260 17.34 -13.47 6.72
C ASN A 260 16.90 -12.93 5.36
N GLN A 261 17.84 -12.66 4.47
CA GLN A 261 17.54 -12.44 3.06
C GLN A 261 18.56 -13.19 2.19
N LYS A 262 18.07 -13.96 1.23
CA LYS A 262 18.78 -14.28 -0.01
C LYS A 262 17.93 -13.82 -1.19
N LYS A 263 18.58 -13.16 -2.15
CA LYS A 263 17.98 -12.81 -3.45
C LYS A 263 17.61 -14.10 -4.19
N LYS A 264 16.37 -14.22 -4.66
CA LYS A 264 15.96 -15.27 -5.63
C LYS A 264 16.85 -15.17 -6.88
N PRO A 265 17.58 -16.22 -7.28
CA PRO A 265 18.23 -16.24 -8.58
C PRO A 265 17.15 -16.29 -9.67
N GLY A 266 17.08 -15.26 -10.53
CA GLY A 266 16.20 -15.23 -11.71
C GLY A 266 14.80 -14.60 -11.55
N GLY A 267 14.47 -13.98 -10.41
CA GLY A 267 13.20 -13.27 -10.24
C GLY A 267 13.19 -11.89 -10.90
N GLU A 268 12.27 -11.64 -11.83
CA GLU A 268 12.01 -10.30 -12.37
C GLU A 268 11.14 -9.49 -11.39
N GLY A 269 11.59 -8.29 -11.03
CA GLY A 269 10.76 -7.29 -10.34
C GLY A 269 10.34 -7.63 -8.90
N GLY A 270 11.25 -7.45 -7.94
CA GLY A 270 10.89 -7.29 -6.52
C GLY A 270 10.46 -8.55 -5.77
N GLU A 271 10.60 -9.73 -6.36
CA GLU A 271 10.32 -11.00 -5.69
C GLU A 271 11.54 -11.46 -4.85
N TRP A 272 11.37 -11.50 -3.53
CA TRP A 272 12.39 -11.96 -2.58
C TRP A 272 11.88 -13.23 -1.90
N ASP A 273 12.63 -14.33 -2.00
CA ASP A 273 12.37 -15.54 -1.20
C ASP A 273 12.81 -15.38 0.24
N VAL A 274 12.13 -16.18 1.07
CA VAL A 274 12.33 -16.42 2.49
C VAL A 274 13.74 -16.97 2.75
#